data_AF-A0A840EX36-F1
#
_entry.id   AF-A0A840EX36-F1
#
_cell.length_a   1.000
_cell.length_b   1.000
_cell.length_c   1.000
_cell.angle_alpha   90.00
_cell.angle_beta   90.00
_cell.angle_gamma   90.00
#
_symmetry.space_group_name_H-M   'P 1'
#
loop_
_entity.id
_entity.type
_entity.pdbx_description
1 polymer ?
#
loop_
_entity_poly.entity_id
_entity_poly.type
_entity_poly.pdbx_seq_one_letter_code
_entity_poly.pdbx_strand_id
1 'polypeptide(L)'
;MSNSDIHRHESHGNHPMGLLAFVLLLVGGALSALWLITLSDLPANQTMNITYGVLALGSLVFSAMIFGYLTRHLHHSPVLPDNTPAEIERYLAKVR
;
A
#
# COMPACT_ATOMS: atom_id res chain seq x y z
N MET A 1 -8.26 -42.37 -8.38
CA MET A 1 -6.97 -41.66 -8.25
C MET A 1 -7.22 -40.37 -7.49
N SER A 2 -6.61 -40.26 -6.30
CA SER A 2 -6.67 -39.07 -5.43
C SER A 2 -5.93 -37.92 -6.12
N ASN A 3 -6.63 -36.83 -6.42
CA ASN A 3 -6.04 -35.63 -7.02
C ASN A 3 -5.83 -34.58 -5.90
N SER A 4 -4.82 -34.81 -5.07
CA SER A 4 -4.51 -34.01 -3.87
C SER A 4 -3.60 -32.79 -4.13
N ASP A 5 -3.44 -32.36 -5.38
CA ASP A 5 -2.37 -31.43 -5.78
C ASP A 5 -2.81 -30.07 -6.33
N ILE A 6 -3.90 -29.48 -5.83
CA ILE A 6 -4.28 -28.12 -6.27
C ILE A 6 -4.63 -27.19 -5.10
N HIS A 7 -3.91 -27.33 -3.98
CA HIS A 7 -3.73 -26.23 -3.03
C HIS A 7 -2.30 -25.70 -3.17
N ARG A 8 -1.94 -25.29 -4.39
CA ARG A 8 -0.75 -24.46 -4.60
C ARG A 8 -1.03 -23.16 -3.84
N HIS A 9 -0.43 -23.00 -2.67
CA HIS A 9 -0.42 -21.73 -1.96
C HIS A 9 0.16 -20.69 -2.93
N GLU A 10 -0.71 -19.91 -3.56
CA GLU A 10 -0.34 -18.67 -4.22
C GLU A 10 0.07 -17.71 -3.10
N SER A 11 1.33 -17.82 -2.69
CA SER A 11 2.00 -16.79 -1.92
C SER A 11 2.11 -15.58 -2.84
N HIS A 12 1.05 -14.75 -2.85
CA HIS A 12 0.95 -13.53 -3.63
C HIS A 12 2.12 -12.62 -3.22
N GLY A 13 3.11 -12.49 -4.11
CA GLY A 13 4.48 -12.06 -3.82
C GLY A 13 4.67 -10.58 -3.47
N ASN A 14 3.66 -9.86 -2.98
CA ASN A 14 3.76 -8.42 -2.72
C ASN A 14 3.13 -7.92 -1.41
N HIS A 15 2.70 -8.86 -0.54
CA HIS A 15 2.25 -8.52 0.83
C HIS A 15 3.24 -7.64 1.64
N PRO A 16 4.57 -7.86 1.62
CA PRO A 16 5.47 -7.07 2.47
C PRO A 16 5.59 -5.61 2.01
N MET A 17 5.46 -5.33 0.71
CA MET A 17 5.60 -3.97 0.19
C MET A 17 4.38 -3.11 0.51
N GLY A 18 3.18 -3.70 0.48
CA GLY A 18 1.96 -3.04 0.95
C GLY A 18 1.99 -2.74 2.45
N LEU A 19 2.51 -3.68 3.26
CA LEU A 19 2.71 -3.47 4.70
C LEU A 19 3.72 -2.33 4.96
N LEU A 20 4.83 -2.31 4.22
CA LEU A 20 5.82 -1.24 4.31
C LEU A 20 5.21 0.12 3.99
N ALA A 21 4.45 0.22 2.89
CA ALA A 21 3.76 1.44 2.50
C ALA A 21 2.78 1.92 3.57
N PHE A 22 2.04 1.00 4.20
CA PHE A 22 1.12 1.29 5.29
C PHE A 22 1.84 1.80 6.55
N VAL A 23 2.91 1.13 6.98
CA VAL A 23 3.72 1.60 8.13
C VAL A 23 4.29 2.99 7.85
N LEU A 24 4.78 3.22 6.63
CA LEU A 24 5.33 4.51 6.25
C LEU A 24 4.27 5.63 6.23
N LEU A 25 3.03 5.29 5.85
CA LEU A 25 1.89 6.20 5.95
C LEU A 25 1.62 6.59 7.41
N LEU A 26 1.59 5.61 8.32
CA LEU A 26 1.35 5.84 9.75
C LEU A 26 2.46 6.71 10.36
N VAL A 27 3.72 6.37 10.08
CA VAL A 27 4.89 7.15 10.56
C VAL A 27 4.86 8.56 9.98
N GLY A 28 4.59 8.72 8.68
CA GLY A 28 4.45 10.03 8.05
C GLY A 28 3.33 10.87 8.66
N GLY A 29 2.19 10.24 9.00
CA GLY A 29 1.08 10.89 9.71
C GLY A 29 1.46 11.36 11.11
N ALA A 30 2.14 10.50 11.90
CA ALA A 30 2.62 10.87 13.23
C ALA A 30 3.64 12.01 13.18
N LEU A 31 4.58 11.96 12.22
CA LEU A 31 5.56 13.04 12.00
C LEU A 31 4.90 14.33 11.53
N SER A 32 3.83 14.25 10.75
CA SER A 32 3.03 15.43 10.35
C SER A 32 2.40 16.11 11.57
N ALA A 33 1.91 15.34 12.54
CA ALA A 33 1.39 15.91 13.79
C ALA A 33 2.49 16.62 14.60
N LEU A 34 3.67 16.00 14.73
CA LEU A 34 4.83 16.62 15.38
C LEU A 34 5.28 17.89 14.64
N TRP A 35 5.24 17.87 13.31
CA TRP A 35 5.54 19.05 12.50
C TRP A 35 4.60 20.20 12.80
N LEU A 36 3.29 19.97 12.89
CA LEU A 36 2.30 21.00 13.25
C LEU A 36 2.52 21.56 14.66
N ILE A 37 2.86 20.69 15.63
CA ILE A 37 3.18 21.13 16.99
C ILE A 37 4.41 22.04 16.98
N THR A 38 5.50 21.61 16.35
CA THR A 38 6.71 22.44 16.24
C THR A 38 6.52 23.69 15.41
N LEU A 39 5.52 23.74 14.51
CA LEU A 39 5.12 24.95 13.76
C LEU A 39 4.48 26.00 14.67
N SER A 40 3.69 25.56 15.66
CA SER A 40 3.05 26.46 16.61
C SER A 40 4.02 27.14 17.58
N ASP A 41 5.23 26.59 17.73
CA ASP A 41 6.23 27.00 18.72
C ASP A 41 7.42 27.74 18.08
N LEU A 42 7.22 28.28 16.87
CA LEU A 42 8.23 29.14 16.24
C LEU A 42 8.31 30.51 16.93
N PRO A 43 9.52 31.07 17.08
CA PRO A 43 10.78 30.64 16.44
C PRO A 43 11.63 29.63 17.23
N ALA A 44 11.25 29.27 18.46
CA ALA A 44 12.11 28.50 19.38
C ALA A 44 12.53 27.12 18.83
N ASN A 45 11.65 26.47 18.07
CA ASN A 45 11.83 25.10 17.59
C ASN A 45 12.07 24.96 16.07
N GLN A 46 12.71 25.95 15.45
CA GLN A 46 12.91 25.99 13.99
C GLN A 46 13.61 24.76 13.41
N THR A 47 14.68 24.27 14.05
CA THR A 47 15.41 23.08 13.56
C THR A 47 14.52 21.83 13.56
N MET A 48 13.81 21.58 14.67
CA MET A 48 12.92 20.42 14.82
C MET A 48 11.75 20.50 13.83
N ASN A 49 11.24 21.71 13.57
CA ASN A 49 10.20 21.93 12.57
C ASN A 49 10.64 21.46 11.18
N ILE A 50 11.82 21.91 10.73
CA ILE A 50 12.35 21.52 9.42
C ILE A 50 12.55 20.00 9.36
N THR A 51 13.12 19.40 10.42
CA THR A 51 13.34 17.95 10.46
C THR A 51 12.03 17.16 10.36
N TYR A 52 11.03 17.48 11.18
CA TYR A 52 9.75 16.77 11.13
C TYR A 52 9.00 17.01 9.83
N GLY A 53 9.07 18.22 9.27
CA GLY A 53 8.46 18.52 7.96
C GLY A 53 9.06 17.70 6.83
N VAL A 54 10.40 17.62 6.75
CA VAL A 54 11.07 16.82 5.71
C VAL A 54 10.77 15.34 5.87
N LEU A 55 10.84 14.81 7.10
CA LEU A 55 10.55 13.39 7.35
C LEU A 55 9.08 13.04 7.09
N ALA A 56 8.14 13.90 7.49
CA ALA A 56 6.71 13.72 7.23
C ALA A 56 6.42 13.69 5.72
N LEU A 57 6.87 14.70 4.99
CA LEU A 57 6.68 14.80 3.55
C LEU A 57 7.34 13.64 2.81
N GLY A 58 8.59 13.30 3.15
CA GLY A 58 9.31 12.18 2.55
C GLY A 58 8.58 10.86 2.74
N SER A 59 8.09 10.60 3.96
CA SER A 59 7.34 9.38 4.29
C SER A 59 6.02 9.28 3.53
N LEU A 60 5.27 10.39 3.45
CA LEU A 60 3.98 10.44 2.75
C LEU A 60 4.15 10.27 1.24
N VAL A 61 5.11 10.97 0.62
CA VAL A 61 5.39 10.86 -0.82
C VAL A 61 5.83 9.44 -1.17
N PHE A 62 6.76 8.86 -0.40
CA PHE A 62 7.26 7.53 -0.68
C PHE A 62 6.18 6.46 -0.48
N SER A 63 5.33 6.59 0.55
CA SER A 63 4.17 5.72 0.75
C SER A 63 3.21 5.79 -0.44
N ALA A 64 2.87 7.01 -0.89
CA ALA A 64 2.00 7.22 -2.04
C ALA A 64 2.58 6.64 -3.34
N MET A 65 3.89 6.74 -3.54
CA MET A 65 4.57 6.13 -4.69
C MET A 65 4.46 4.60 -4.65
N ILE A 66 4.69 3.97 -3.50
CA ILE A 66 4.57 2.51 -3.37
C ILE A 66 3.13 2.08 -3.63
N PHE A 67 2.15 2.66 -2.95
CA PHE A 67 0.74 2.33 -3.20
C PHE A 67 0.34 2.57 -4.65
N GLY A 68 0.78 3.67 -5.27
CA GLY A 68 0.52 3.95 -6.68
C GLY A 68 1.14 2.91 -7.62
N TYR A 69 2.35 2.44 -7.32
CA TYR A 69 2.99 1.36 -8.06
C TYR A 69 2.23 0.04 -7.90
N LEU A 70 1.89 -0.33 -6.66
CA LEU A 70 1.14 -1.54 -6.34
C LEU A 70 -0.20 -1.56 -7.06
N THR A 71 -0.99 -0.50 -6.99
CA THR A 71 -2.29 -0.40 -7.66
C THR A 71 -2.19 -0.53 -9.18
N ARG A 72 -1.08 -0.09 -9.79
CA ARG A 72 -0.87 -0.17 -11.25
C ARG A 72 -0.26 -1.48 -11.74
N HIS A 73 0.42 -2.24 -10.88
CA HIS A 73 1.19 -3.43 -11.30
C HIS A 73 0.66 -4.73 -10.70
N LEU A 74 -0.09 -4.68 -9.59
CA LEU A 74 -0.79 -5.83 -9.04
C LEU A 74 -2.20 -5.91 -9.62
N HIS A 75 -2.30 -6.23 -10.91
CA HIS A 75 -3.58 -6.56 -11.53
C HIS A 75 -4.12 -7.93 -11.08
N HIS A 76 -3.30 -8.74 -10.40
CA HIS A 76 -3.70 -10.04 -9.87
C HIS A 76 -4.10 -9.90 -8.40
N SER A 77 -5.25 -9.27 -8.15
CA SER A 77 -5.91 -9.30 -6.85
C SER A 77 -7.04 -10.33 -6.92
N PRO A 78 -7.03 -11.40 -6.09
CA PRO A 78 -8.08 -12.43 -6.08
C PRO A 78 -9.47 -11.91 -5.70
N VAL A 79 -9.61 -10.62 -5.36
CA VAL A 79 -10.88 -9.95 -5.02
C VAL A 79 -11.35 -9.01 -6.14
N LEU A 80 -10.46 -8.61 -7.05
CA LEU A 80 -10.86 -7.83 -8.22
C LEU A 80 -11.16 -8.84 -9.33
N PRO A 81 -12.43 -9.02 -9.77
CA PRO A 81 -12.71 -9.90 -10.89
C PRO A 81 -11.91 -9.38 -12.09
N ASP A 82 -10.97 -10.20 -12.56
CA ASP A 82 -10.20 -9.88 -13.75
C ASP A 82 -11.22 -9.88 -14.89
N ASN A 83 -11.53 -8.70 -15.44
CA ASN A 83 -12.54 -8.53 -16.50
C ASN A 83 -12.00 -8.98 -17.87
N THR A 84 -11.19 -10.04 -17.88
CA THR A 84 -10.69 -10.64 -19.11
C THR A 84 -11.78 -11.51 -19.75
N PRO A 85 -11.85 -11.59 -21.09
CA PRO A 85 -12.87 -12.41 -21.76
C PRO A 85 -12.86 -13.87 -21.31
N ALA A 86 -11.67 -14.42 -21.02
CA ALA A 86 -11.48 -15.78 -20.58
C ALA A 86 -12.03 -16.04 -19.16
N GLU A 87 -11.90 -15.08 -18.24
CA GLU A 87 -12.40 -15.25 -16.87
C GLU A 87 -13.92 -15.06 -16.79
N ILE A 88 -14.47 -14.16 -17.61
CA ILE A 88 -15.92 -14.00 -17.78
C ILE A 88 -16.55 -15.30 -18.27
N GLU A 89 -15.95 -15.96 -19.27
CA GLU A 89 -16.43 -17.27 -19.76
C GLU A 89 -16.39 -18.34 -18.67
N ARG A 90 -15.32 -18.36 -17.85
CA ARG A 90 -15.21 -19.25 -16.68
C ARG A 90 -16.30 -18.98 -15.62
N TYR A 91 -16.60 -17.72 -15.31
CA TYR A 91 -17.69 -17.37 -14.39
C TYR A 91 -19.05 -17.78 -14.95
N LEU A 92 -19.33 -17.47 -16.23
CA LEU A 92 -20.59 -17.80 -16.90
C LEU A 92 -20.82 -19.32 -16.99
N ALA A 93 -19.76 -20.10 -17.20
CA ALA A 93 -19.83 -21.56 -17.20
C ALA A 93 -20.19 -22.16 -15.83
N LYS A 94 -19.95 -21.44 -14.72
CA LYS A 94 -20.25 -21.92 -13.35
C LYS A 94 -21.69 -21.66 -12.91
N VAL A 95 -22.36 -20.67 -13.50
CA VAL A 95 -23.77 -20.31 -13.21
C VAL A 95 -24.75 -20.90 -14.21
N ARG A 96 -24.25 -21.57 -15.26
CA ARG A 96 -25.05 -22.30 -16.25
C ARG A 96 -25.18 -23.76 -15.86
#